data_AF-A0A3B9VKY9-F1
#
_entry.id   AF-A0A3B9VKY9-F1
#
_cell.length_a   1.000
_cell.length_b   1.000
_cell.length_c   1.000
_cell.angle_alpha   90.00
_cell.angle_beta   90.00
_cell.angle_gamma   90.00
#
_symmetry.space_group_name_H-M   'P 1'
#
loop_
_entity.id
_entity.type
_entity.pdbx_description
1 polymer ?
#
loop_
_entity_poly.entity_id
_entity_poly.type
_entity_poly.pdbx_seq_one_letter_code
_entity_poly.pdbx_strand_id
1 'polypeptide(L)'
;MNESLNNSDDYQRTYAPNTIGRAEFVDSVSRMAGEVWDFHNRFKIGSGQFQDQGATEIVANRTSILDEEIAELAQAIAENEGDEAVADENADVLFVAMGHAEAMGSYGIEGLDRVTGKSAAKTNETHAIRPDTGKVLPRKGKPHKWE
;
A
#
# COMPACT_ATOMS: atom_id res chain seq x y z
N MET A 1 -14.55 5.18 -39.93
CA MET A 1 -14.62 6.45 -39.20
C MET A 1 -14.63 6.09 -37.73
N ASN A 2 -13.51 6.33 -37.05
CA ASN A 2 -13.37 6.10 -35.62
C ASN A 2 -13.95 7.32 -34.90
N GLU A 3 -15.11 7.16 -34.27
CA GLU A 3 -15.55 8.08 -33.23
C GLU A 3 -15.11 7.49 -31.90
N SER A 4 -14.03 8.06 -31.37
CA SER A 4 -13.58 7.84 -30.00
C SER A 4 -14.65 8.35 -29.04
N LEU A 5 -15.23 7.44 -28.27
CA LEU A 5 -16.04 7.75 -27.09
C LEU A 5 -15.15 8.40 -26.04
N ASN A 6 -15.02 9.72 -26.11
CA ASN A 6 -14.44 10.53 -25.05
C ASN A 6 -15.54 10.77 -24.00
N ASN A 7 -15.86 9.73 -23.25
CA ASN A 7 -16.71 9.85 -22.07
C ASN A 7 -15.81 10.04 -20.85
N SER A 8 -15.14 11.18 -20.78
CA SER A 8 -14.54 11.66 -19.54
C SER A 8 -15.67 12.22 -18.69
N ASP A 9 -16.43 11.34 -18.06
CA ASP A 9 -17.30 11.72 -16.96
C ASP A 9 -16.41 12.41 -15.91
N ASP A 10 -16.57 13.72 -15.79
CA ASP A 10 -15.89 14.56 -14.82
C ASP A 10 -16.41 14.18 -13.43
N TYR A 11 -15.87 13.10 -12.87
CA TYR A 11 -16.14 12.66 -11.50
C TYR A 11 -15.58 13.71 -10.54
N GLN A 12 -16.32 14.80 -10.34
CA GLN A 12 -16.10 15.69 -9.22
C GLN A 12 -16.24 14.88 -7.94
N ARG A 13 -15.08 14.52 -7.35
CA ARG A 13 -15.02 13.81 -6.07
C ARG A 13 -15.71 14.66 -5.01
N THR A 14 -16.86 14.18 -4.56
CA THR A 14 -17.55 14.76 -3.41
C THR A 14 -16.88 14.21 -2.15
N TYR A 15 -16.44 15.10 -1.25
CA TYR A 15 -15.92 14.67 0.03
C TYR A 15 -17.00 13.91 0.82
N ALA A 16 -16.63 12.76 1.34
CA ALA A 16 -17.38 12.04 2.37
C ALA A 16 -16.44 11.76 3.54
N PRO A 17 -16.90 11.90 4.80
CA PRO A 17 -16.09 11.52 5.96
C PRO A 17 -15.86 10.00 5.98
N ASN A 18 -14.79 9.58 6.68
CA ASN A 18 -14.58 8.16 6.97
C ASN A 18 -15.79 7.58 7.71
N THR A 19 -16.21 6.37 7.32
CA THR A 19 -17.38 5.68 7.89
C THR A 19 -17.04 4.78 9.08
N ILE A 20 -15.76 4.43 9.26
CA ILE A 20 -15.25 3.63 10.38
C ILE A 20 -14.51 4.49 11.40
N GLY A 21 -14.43 3.99 12.65
CA GLY A 21 -13.71 4.67 13.71
C GLY A 21 -12.20 4.70 13.44
N ARG A 22 -11.54 5.83 13.74
CA ARG A 22 -10.07 5.90 13.63
C ARG A 22 -9.37 4.85 14.49
N ALA A 23 -9.83 4.67 15.73
CA ALA A 23 -9.26 3.69 16.67
C ALA A 23 -9.44 2.27 16.14
N GLU A 24 -10.65 1.92 15.70
CA GLU A 24 -10.98 0.62 15.10
C GLU A 24 -10.05 0.25 13.93
N PHE A 25 -9.81 1.20 13.02
CA PHE A 25 -8.89 0.99 11.89
C PHE A 25 -7.44 0.83 12.36
N VAL A 26 -6.95 1.78 13.17
CA VAL A 26 -5.55 1.79 13.62
C VAL A 26 -5.23 0.56 14.48
N ASP A 27 -6.13 0.16 15.37
CA ASP A 27 -5.95 -0.99 16.25
C ASP A 27 -5.94 -2.30 15.44
N SER A 28 -6.73 -2.39 14.37
CA SER A 28 -6.73 -3.56 13.49
C SER A 28 -5.42 -3.71 12.72
N VAL A 29 -4.91 -2.63 12.12
CA VAL A 29 -3.60 -2.62 11.45
C VAL A 29 -2.46 -2.89 12.44
N SER A 30 -2.54 -2.32 13.65
CA SER A 30 -1.53 -2.53 14.69
C SER A 30 -1.47 -3.98 15.16
N ARG A 31 -2.63 -4.65 15.31
CA ARG A 31 -2.69 -6.09 15.62
C ARG A 31 -2.06 -6.93 14.52
N MET A 32 -2.35 -6.64 13.25
CA MET A 32 -1.73 -7.33 12.11
C MET A 32 -0.21 -7.15 12.09
N ALA A 33 0.29 -5.94 12.32
CA ALA A 33 1.72 -5.68 12.42
C ALA A 33 2.39 -6.47 13.57
N GLY A 34 1.69 -6.63 14.70
CA GLY A 34 2.12 -7.51 15.79
C GLY A 34 2.18 -8.98 15.37
N GLU A 35 1.17 -9.48 14.65
CA GLU A 35 1.19 -10.87 14.16
C GLU A 35 2.30 -11.07 13.12
N VAL A 36 2.63 -10.10 12.26
CA VAL A 36 3.79 -10.21 11.35
C VAL A 36 5.08 -10.49 12.13
N TRP A 37 5.31 -9.78 13.23
CA TRP A 37 6.47 -10.00 14.10
C TRP A 37 6.45 -11.40 14.73
N ASP A 38 5.31 -11.81 15.29
CA ASP A 38 5.17 -13.11 15.93
C ASP A 38 5.29 -14.26 14.93
N PHE A 39 4.73 -14.11 13.73
CA PHE A 39 4.84 -15.04 12.61
C PHE A 39 6.30 -15.18 12.17
N HIS A 40 7.00 -14.06 11.95
CA HIS A 40 8.41 -14.08 11.58
C HIS A 40 9.29 -14.75 12.63
N ASN A 41 9.03 -14.53 13.92
CA ASN A 41 9.72 -15.25 15.00
C ASN A 41 9.38 -16.75 15.00
N ARG A 42 8.10 -17.09 14.85
CA ARG A 42 7.60 -18.47 14.83
C ARG A 42 8.24 -19.29 13.71
N PHE A 43 8.38 -18.70 12.53
CA PHE A 43 8.91 -19.35 11.33
C PHE A 43 10.40 -19.05 11.06
N LYS A 44 11.04 -18.22 11.89
CA LYS A 44 12.46 -17.82 11.77
C LYS A 44 12.78 -17.17 10.42
N ILE A 45 11.90 -16.29 9.97
CA ILE A 45 11.99 -15.55 8.69
C ILE A 45 11.92 -14.04 8.91
N GLY A 46 12.31 -13.58 10.10
CA GLY A 46 12.37 -12.16 10.46
C GLY A 46 13.73 -11.52 10.23
N SER A 47 13.85 -10.24 10.57
CA SER A 47 15.09 -9.44 10.43
C SER A 47 16.35 -10.14 10.92
N GLY A 48 16.29 -10.88 12.05
CA GLY A 48 17.44 -11.63 12.58
C GLY A 48 17.99 -12.70 11.63
N GLN A 49 17.14 -13.32 10.80
CA GLN A 49 17.54 -14.30 9.79
C GLN A 49 18.32 -13.66 8.63
N PHE A 50 18.09 -12.37 8.37
CA PHE A 50 18.64 -11.65 7.22
C PHE A 50 19.68 -10.59 7.60
N GLN A 51 20.21 -10.64 8.83
CA GLN A 51 21.12 -9.63 9.37
C GLN A 51 22.37 -9.36 8.50
N ASP A 52 22.81 -10.36 7.73
CA ASP A 52 24.00 -10.29 6.87
C ASP A 52 23.68 -9.93 5.41
N GLN A 53 22.39 -9.72 5.08
CA GLN A 53 21.93 -9.38 3.73
C GLN A 53 21.60 -7.89 3.62
N GLY A 54 21.76 -7.34 2.41
CA GLY A 54 21.33 -5.98 2.11
C GLY A 54 19.82 -5.88 1.95
N ALA A 55 19.20 -4.74 2.30
CA ALA A 55 17.75 -4.53 2.15
C ALA A 55 17.22 -4.83 0.73
N THR A 56 17.98 -4.46 -0.30
CA THR A 56 17.64 -4.79 -1.70
C THR A 56 17.63 -6.29 -1.98
N GLU A 57 18.60 -7.02 -1.44
CA GLU A 57 18.69 -8.48 -1.59
C GLU A 57 17.52 -9.17 -0.87
N ILE A 58 17.21 -8.73 0.36
CA ILE A 58 16.08 -9.24 1.15
C ILE A 58 14.78 -9.10 0.38
N VAL A 59 14.50 -7.90 -0.16
CA VAL A 59 13.29 -7.65 -0.95
C VAL A 59 13.31 -8.47 -2.23
N ALA A 60 14.42 -8.48 -2.97
CA ALA A 60 14.52 -9.24 -4.23
C ALA A 60 14.23 -10.74 -4.02
N ASN A 61 14.74 -11.33 -2.93
CA ASN A 61 14.52 -12.74 -2.60
C ASN A 61 13.08 -13.05 -2.15
N ARG A 62 12.31 -12.04 -1.75
CA ARG A 62 10.93 -12.18 -1.23
C ARG A 62 9.87 -11.59 -2.16
N THR A 63 10.28 -10.95 -3.25
CA THR A 63 9.39 -10.24 -4.18
C THR A 63 8.35 -11.17 -4.78
N SER A 64 8.71 -12.43 -5.06
CA SER A 64 7.75 -13.41 -5.61
C SER A 64 6.55 -13.66 -4.69
N ILE A 65 6.73 -13.54 -3.37
CA ILE A 65 5.64 -13.68 -2.40
C ILE A 65 4.68 -12.51 -2.55
N LEU A 66 5.20 -11.28 -2.69
CA LEU A 66 4.34 -10.11 -2.91
C LEU A 66 3.64 -10.15 -4.29
N ASP A 67 4.34 -10.65 -5.30
CA ASP A 67 3.77 -10.80 -6.65
C ASP A 67 2.61 -11.80 -6.68
N GLU A 68 2.67 -12.85 -5.85
CA GLU A 68 1.61 -13.84 -5.67
C GLU A 68 0.33 -13.19 -5.09
N GLU A 69 0.42 -12.50 -3.95
CA GLU A 69 -0.74 -11.83 -3.33
C GLU A 69 -1.36 -10.77 -4.24
N ILE A 70 -0.54 -10.06 -5.02
CA ILE A 70 -1.03 -9.07 -6.01
C ILE A 70 -1.81 -9.77 -7.13
N ALA A 71 -1.34 -10.94 -7.57
CA ALA A 71 -2.01 -11.72 -8.61
C ALA A 71 -3.33 -12.30 -8.10
N GLU A 72 -3.38 -12.78 -6.86
CA GLU A 72 -4.59 -13.30 -6.22
C GLU A 72 -5.63 -12.20 -6.03
N LEU A 73 -5.23 -11.02 -5.52
CA LEU A 73 -6.11 -9.85 -5.46
C LEU A 73 -6.65 -9.46 -6.83
N ALA A 74 -5.80 -9.45 -7.87
CA ALA A 74 -6.23 -9.14 -9.22
C ALA A 74 -7.21 -10.19 -9.78
N GLN A 75 -7.00 -11.46 -9.46
CA GLN A 75 -7.88 -12.57 -9.84
C GLN A 75 -9.23 -12.45 -9.13
N ALA A 76 -9.26 -12.26 -7.81
CA ALA A 76 -10.50 -12.12 -7.04
C ALA A 76 -11.42 -11.01 -7.59
N ILE A 77 -10.81 -9.90 -8.03
CA ILE A 77 -11.51 -8.80 -8.72
C ILE A 77 -12.00 -9.24 -10.10
N ALA A 78 -11.15 -9.87 -10.91
CA ALA A 78 -11.46 -10.27 -12.28
C ALA A 78 -12.55 -11.35 -12.36
N GLU A 79 -12.57 -12.25 -11.39
CA GLU A 79 -13.49 -13.40 -11.31
C GLU A 79 -14.75 -13.07 -10.47
N ASN A 80 -14.83 -11.88 -9.89
CA ASN A 80 -15.94 -11.41 -9.08
C ASN A 80 -16.26 -12.38 -7.92
N GLU A 81 -15.22 -12.76 -7.19
CA GLU A 81 -15.29 -13.73 -6.08
C GLU A 81 -16.05 -13.20 -4.85
N GLY A 82 -16.26 -11.87 -4.79
CA GLY A 82 -17.07 -11.19 -3.78
C GLY A 82 -16.25 -10.27 -2.88
N ASP A 83 -16.93 -9.39 -2.17
CA ASP A 83 -16.30 -8.35 -1.35
C ASP A 83 -15.43 -8.91 -0.22
N GLU A 84 -15.81 -10.06 0.36
CA GLU A 84 -15.05 -10.73 1.42
C GLU A 84 -13.71 -11.26 0.89
N ALA A 85 -13.72 -11.97 -0.25
CA ALA A 85 -12.51 -12.47 -0.89
C ALA A 85 -11.56 -11.33 -1.25
N VAL A 86 -12.06 -10.27 -1.88
CA VAL A 86 -11.24 -9.09 -2.22
C VAL A 86 -10.65 -8.42 -0.98
N ALA A 87 -11.40 -8.40 0.13
CA ALA A 87 -10.92 -7.83 1.39
C ALA A 87 -9.79 -8.67 2.01
N ASP A 88 -9.92 -10.00 1.96
CA ASP A 88 -8.93 -10.95 2.46
C ASP A 88 -7.64 -10.86 1.62
N GLU A 89 -7.71 -10.96 0.30
CA GLU A 89 -6.53 -10.85 -0.58
C GLU A 89 -5.81 -9.50 -0.43
N ASN A 90 -6.57 -8.41 -0.25
CA ASN A 90 -5.97 -7.10 0.01
C ASN A 90 -5.28 -7.04 1.39
N ALA A 91 -5.79 -7.76 2.39
CA ALA A 91 -5.14 -7.89 3.69
C ALA A 91 -3.84 -8.70 3.60
N ASP A 92 -3.79 -9.73 2.76
CA ASP A 92 -2.60 -10.56 2.55
C ASP A 92 -1.48 -9.79 1.83
N VAL A 93 -1.82 -8.98 0.82
CA VAL A 93 -0.88 -8.01 0.22
C VAL A 93 -0.26 -7.10 1.30
N LEU A 94 -1.08 -6.59 2.23
CA LEU A 94 -0.59 -5.74 3.31
C LEU A 94 0.29 -6.52 4.30
N PHE A 95 -0.10 -7.75 4.65
CA PHE A 95 0.65 -8.62 5.55
C PHE A 95 2.06 -8.89 5.00
N VAL A 96 2.16 -9.26 3.73
CA VAL A 96 3.44 -9.52 3.06
C VAL A 96 4.28 -8.25 2.95
N ALA A 97 3.68 -7.10 2.60
CA ALA A 97 4.39 -5.82 2.54
C ALA A 97 4.94 -5.38 3.90
N MET A 98 4.19 -5.58 4.99
CA MET A 98 4.68 -5.35 6.35
C MET A 98 5.79 -6.34 6.73
N GLY A 99 5.68 -7.60 6.30
CA GLY A 99 6.74 -8.59 6.46
C GLY A 99 8.04 -8.16 5.77
N HIS A 100 7.98 -7.58 4.57
CA HIS A 100 9.17 -7.02 3.93
C HIS A 100 9.79 -5.90 4.77
N ALA A 101 8.97 -5.01 5.35
CA ALA A 101 9.45 -3.94 6.21
C ALA A 101 10.12 -4.49 7.48
N GLU A 102 9.53 -5.49 8.16
CA GLU A 102 10.16 -6.12 9.32
C GLU A 102 11.48 -6.78 8.92
N ALA A 103 11.50 -7.58 7.85
CA ALA A 103 12.66 -8.36 7.46
C ALA A 103 13.89 -7.49 7.10
N MET A 104 13.66 -6.26 6.62
CA MET A 104 14.72 -5.28 6.34
C MET A 104 15.32 -4.63 7.60
N GLY A 105 14.80 -4.90 8.79
CA GLY A 105 15.26 -4.31 10.04
C GLY A 105 15.16 -2.77 10.04
N SER A 106 16.25 -2.08 10.38
CA SER A 106 16.25 -0.61 10.50
C SER A 106 15.87 0.10 9.19
N TYR A 107 16.27 -0.44 8.04
CA TYR A 107 15.92 0.14 6.73
C TYR A 107 14.42 0.15 6.50
N GLY A 108 13.71 -0.89 6.94
CA GLY A 108 12.26 -0.97 6.86
C GLY A 108 11.59 0.06 7.76
N ILE A 109 12.00 0.13 9.04
CA ILE A 109 11.48 1.11 10.01
C ILE A 109 11.67 2.54 9.48
N GLU A 110 12.89 2.90 9.07
CA GLU A 110 13.16 4.23 8.53
C GLU A 110 12.35 4.52 7.25
N GLY A 111 12.08 3.49 6.45
CA GLY A 111 11.20 3.58 5.27
C GLY A 111 9.78 3.99 5.66
N LEU A 112 9.19 3.29 6.63
CA LEU A 112 7.86 3.57 7.18
C LEU A 112 7.80 4.99 7.75
N ASP A 113 8.79 5.39 8.55
CA ASP A 113 8.86 6.71 9.17
C ASP A 113 8.95 7.83 8.12
N ARG A 114 9.81 7.67 7.11
CA ARG A 114 9.95 8.65 6.02
C ARG A 114 8.65 8.80 5.23
N VAL A 115 7.96 7.71 4.92
CA VAL A 115 6.68 7.77 4.17
C VAL A 115 5.58 8.40 5.03
N THR A 116 5.53 8.06 6.32
CA THR A 116 4.57 8.61 7.28
C THR A 116 4.76 10.12 7.43
N GLY A 117 5.98 10.57 7.72
CA GLY A 117 6.30 11.99 7.85
C GLY A 117 6.03 12.78 6.56
N LYS A 118 6.43 12.24 5.40
CA LYS A 118 6.14 12.87 4.10
C LYS A 118 4.63 12.99 3.83
N SER A 119 3.84 12.02 4.27
CA SER A 119 2.39 12.01 4.04
C SER A 119 1.66 12.95 5.01
N ALA A 120 2.07 12.99 6.28
CA ALA A 120 1.56 13.93 7.27
C ALA A 120 1.85 15.39 6.91
N ALA A 121 2.96 15.67 6.21
CA ALA A 121 3.31 17.00 5.72
C ALA A 121 2.49 17.46 4.49
N LYS A 122 1.69 16.58 3.87
CA LYS A 122 0.85 16.97 2.72
C LYS A 122 -0.33 17.79 3.20
N THR A 123 -0.53 18.96 2.59
CA THR A 123 -1.65 19.86 2.86
C THR A 123 -2.37 20.20 1.56
N ASN A 124 -3.62 20.69 1.65
CA ASN A 124 -4.38 21.16 0.48
C ASN A 124 -3.73 22.38 -0.21
N GLU A 125 -2.83 23.08 0.48
CA GLU A 125 -2.02 24.19 -0.05
C GLU A 125 -0.84 23.69 -0.89
N THR A 126 -0.20 22.60 -0.47
CA THR A 126 1.01 22.07 -1.12
C THR A 126 0.70 21.01 -2.18
N HIS A 127 -0.46 20.35 -2.06
CA HIS A 127 -0.88 19.25 -2.91
C HIS A 127 -2.31 19.45 -3.43
N ALA A 128 -2.64 18.74 -4.51
CA ALA A 128 -3.98 18.65 -5.06
C ALA A 128 -4.25 17.22 -5.54
N ILE A 129 -5.53 16.88 -5.63
CA ILE A 129 -6.00 15.61 -6.19
C ILE A 129 -6.03 15.76 -7.71
N ARG A 130 -5.39 14.84 -8.43
CA ARG A 130 -5.49 14.73 -9.89
C ARG A 130 -6.88 14.18 -10.25
N PRO A 131 -7.69 14.86 -11.08
CA PRO A 131 -9.09 14.49 -11.29
C PRO A 131 -9.34 13.10 -11.89
N ASP A 132 -8.52 12.69 -12.85
CA ASP A 132 -8.67 11.44 -13.60
C ASP A 132 -8.37 10.16 -12.80
N THR A 133 -7.42 10.24 -11.86
CA THR A 133 -6.85 9.10 -11.14
C THR A 133 -7.12 9.19 -9.64
N GLY A 134 -7.47 10.38 -9.15
CA GLY A 134 -7.62 10.64 -7.73
C GLY A 134 -6.32 10.78 -6.94
N LYS A 135 -5.18 10.77 -7.62
CA LYS A 135 -3.88 10.75 -6.98
C LYS A 135 -3.56 12.09 -6.34
N VAL A 136 -3.08 12.09 -5.10
CA VAL A 136 -2.59 13.30 -4.43
C VAL A 136 -1.19 13.64 -4.96
N LEU A 137 -1.06 14.79 -5.65
CA LEU A 137 0.15 15.25 -6.31
C LEU A 137 0.59 16.62 -5.80
N PRO A 138 1.91 16.90 -5.75
CA PRO A 138 2.40 18.22 -5.38
C PRO A 138 2.01 19.24 -6.46
N ARG A 139 1.56 20.43 -6.04
CA ARG A 139 1.19 21.52 -6.96
C ARG A 139 2.39 22.13 -7.70
N LYS A 140 3.61 21.94 -7.17
CA LYS A 140 4.86 22.49 -7.72
C LYS A 140 5.94 21.42 -7.85
N GLY A 141 6.84 21.60 -8.82
CA GLY A 141 8.11 20.86 -8.92
C GLY A 141 8.07 19.50 -9.62
N LYS A 142 6.91 19.00 -10.06
CA LYS A 142 6.78 17.73 -10.81
C LYS A 142 5.70 17.79 -11.90
N PRO A 143 5.87 18.61 -12.97
CA PRO A 143 4.85 18.81 -14.01
C PRO A 143 4.48 17.52 -14.74
N HIS A 144 5.44 16.65 -15.03
CA HIS A 144 5.22 15.33 -15.66
C HIS A 144 4.30 14.38 -14.88
N LYS A 145 3.94 14.69 -13.62
CA LYS A 145 2.97 13.89 -12.86
C LYS A 145 1.53 14.28 -13.14
N TRP A 146 1.32 15.43 -13.76
CA TRP A 146 0.02 16.00 -14.11
C TRP A 146 -0.39 15.71 -15.56
N GLU A 147 0.55 15.21 -16.37
CA GLU A 147 0.31 14.61 -17.69
C GLU A 147 -0.24 13.19 -17.52
#